data_AF-A0A7X6QZK8-F1
#
_entry.id   AF-A0A7X6QZK8-F1
#
_cell.length_a   1.000
_cell.length_b   1.000
_cell.length_c   1.000
_cell.angle_alpha   90.00
_cell.angle_beta   90.00
_cell.angle_gamma   90.00
#
_symmetry.space_group_name_H-M   'P 1'
#
loop_
_entity.id
_entity.type
_entity.pdbx_description
1 polymer ?
#
loop_
_entity_poly.entity_id
_entity_poly.type
_entity_poly.pdbx_seq_one_letter_code
_entity_poly.pdbx_strand_id
1 'polypeptide(L)'
;MTPPLTVLVALAAAALGLWAAWFALRDRAVILRQLWGGAVVEGLMVIQAVVAGVQHATGTVPAEPAVFWSYVVTQLVLLPAAALWAFAERSRWSSVVLLIAAAAVAFLQLRLAQTWGN
;
A
#
# COMPACT_ATOMS: atom_id res chain seq x y z
N MET A 1 -2.10 -10.90 -13.09
CA MET A 1 -2.60 -10.17 -11.91
C MET A 1 -4.08 -10.02 -12.05
N THR A 2 -4.84 -10.24 -10.97
CA THR A 2 -6.30 -10.14 -11.02
C THR A 2 -6.73 -8.67 -10.89
N PRO A 3 -7.38 -8.07 -11.91
CA PRO A 3 -7.88 -6.69 -11.84
C PRO A 3 -8.68 -6.34 -10.57
N PRO A 4 -9.60 -7.21 -10.06
CA PRO A 4 -10.38 -6.86 -8.88
C PRO A 4 -9.53 -6.67 -7.62
N LEU A 5 -8.46 -7.45 -7.45
CA LEU A 5 -7.59 -7.35 -6.27
C LEU A 5 -6.76 -6.07 -6.31
N THR A 6 -6.20 -5.73 -7.47
CA THR A 6 -5.47 -4.47 -7.68
C THR A 6 -6.35 -3.25 -7.40
N VAL A 7 -7.58 -3.23 -7.92
CA VAL A 7 -8.53 -2.14 -7.66
C VAL A 7 -8.91 -2.09 -6.18
N LEU A 8 -9.15 -3.23 -5.53
CA LEU A 8 -9.49 -3.29 -4.12
C LEU A 8 -8.36 -2.71 -3.24
N VAL A 9 -7.11 -3.11 -3.47
CA VAL A 9 -5.96 -2.56 -2.73
C VAL A 9 -5.82 -1.06 -2.97
N ALA A 10 -5.93 -0.62 -4.23
CA ALA A 10 -5.83 0.81 -4.57
C ALA A 10 -6.90 1.65 -3.88
N LEU A 11 -8.16 1.19 -3.88
CA LEU A 11 -9.27 1.87 -3.20
C LEU A 11 -9.11 1.87 -1.68
N ALA A 12 -8.68 0.75 -1.09
CA ALA A 12 -8.45 0.66 0.34
C ALA A 12 -7.31 1.60 0.79
N ALA A 13 -6.21 1.63 0.03
CA ALA A 13 -5.10 2.55 0.26
C ALA A 13 -5.53 4.01 0.08
N ALA A 14 -6.30 4.34 -0.97
CA ALA A 14 -6.82 5.68 -1.17
C ALA A 14 -7.75 6.12 -0.02
N ALA A 15 -8.63 5.25 0.46
CA ALA A 15 -9.50 5.53 1.61
C ALA A 15 -8.70 5.79 2.89
N LEU A 16 -7.65 4.99 3.15
CA LEU A 16 -6.73 5.23 4.26
C LEU A 16 -6.01 6.57 4.12
N GLY A 17 -5.51 6.89 2.92
CA GLY A 17 -4.87 8.16 2.61
C GLY A 17 -5.80 9.35 2.85
N LEU A 18 -7.05 9.29 2.39
CA LEU A 18 -8.05 10.34 2.63
C LEU A 18 -8.34 10.52 4.13
N TRP A 19 -8.40 9.42 4.89
CA TRP A 19 -8.56 9.50 6.34
C TRP A 19 -7.35 10.16 7.03
N ALA A 20 -6.14 9.80 6.61
CA ALA A 20 -4.91 10.41 7.11
C ALA A 20 -4.82 11.90 6.73
N ALA A 21 -5.18 12.26 5.49
CA ALA A 21 -5.27 13.64 5.02
C ALA A 21 -6.23 14.47 5.89
N TRP A 22 -7.42 13.93 6.18
CA TRP A 22 -8.37 14.59 7.06
C TRP A 22 -7.78 14.88 8.46
N PHE A 23 -6.97 13.96 8.99
CA PHE A 23 -6.31 14.18 10.28
C PHE A 23 -5.19 15.21 10.20
N ALA A 24 -4.38 15.17 9.15
CA ALA A 24 -3.34 16.17 8.90
C ALA A 24 -3.93 17.58 8.77
N LEU A 25 -5.04 17.73 8.04
CA LEU A 25 -5.76 19.01 7.88
C LEU A 25 -6.41 19.52 9.17
N ARG A 26 -6.59 18.65 10.17
CA ARG A 26 -7.14 18.99 11.49
C ARG A 26 -6.04 19.12 12.55
N ASP A 27 -4.78 19.15 12.15
CA ASP A 27 -3.60 19.17 13.03
C ASP A 27 -3.58 18.02 14.07
N ARG A 28 -4.07 16.84 13.68
CA ARG A 28 -4.13 15.64 14.55
C ARG A 28 -3.12 14.59 14.11
N ALA A 29 -2.59 13.87 15.10
CA ALA A 29 -1.74 12.70 14.89
C ALA A 29 -2.55 11.45 14.53
N VAL A 30 -1.87 10.46 13.93
CA VAL A 30 -2.43 9.13 13.63
C VAL A 30 -2.97 8.47 14.89
N ILE A 31 -4.13 7.83 14.75
CA ILE A 31 -4.77 7.04 15.81
C ILE A 31 -4.66 5.55 15.52
N LEU A 32 -4.79 4.73 16.57
CA LEU A 32 -4.71 3.27 16.46
C LEU A 32 -5.69 2.68 15.42
N ARG A 33 -6.86 3.30 15.23
CA ARG A 33 -7.83 2.87 14.20
C ARG A 33 -7.29 3.01 12.77
N GLN A 34 -6.51 4.05 12.49
CA GLN A 34 -5.86 4.21 11.19
C GLN A 34 -4.73 3.20 10.99
N LEU A 35 -4.02 2.81 12.07
CA LEU A 35 -3.03 1.74 12.02
C LEU A 35 -3.67 0.38 11.72
N TRP A 36 -4.83 0.08 12.31
CA TRP A 36 -5.63 -1.10 11.93
C TRP A 36 -6.09 -1.05 10.48
N GLY A 37 -6.51 0.12 9.99
CA GLY A 37 -6.79 0.34 8.58
C GLY A 37 -5.58 0.04 7.69
N GLY A 38 -4.41 0.53 8.08
CA GLY A 38 -3.13 0.21 7.43
C GLY A 38 -2.82 -1.28 7.42
N ALA A 39 -3.04 -1.98 8.54
CA ALA A 39 -2.85 -3.43 8.64
C ALA A 39 -3.78 -4.22 7.71
N VAL A 40 -5.02 -3.76 7.49
CA VAL A 40 -5.93 -4.36 6.51
C VAL A 40 -5.40 -4.18 5.08
N VAL A 41 -4.94 -2.97 4.72
CA VAL A 41 -4.33 -2.72 3.40
C VAL A 41 -3.08 -3.59 3.21
N GLU A 42 -2.23 -3.68 4.24
CA GLU A 42 -1.05 -4.54 4.28
C GLU A 42 -1.41 -6.01 4.03
N GLY A 43 -2.43 -6.53 4.73
CA GLY A 43 -2.92 -7.89 4.51
C GLY A 43 -3.40 -8.14 3.09
N LEU A 44 -4.10 -7.18 2.47
CA LEU A 44 -4.52 -7.26 1.07
C LEU A 44 -3.32 -7.28 0.12
N MET A 45 -2.28 -6.48 0.38
CA MET A 45 -1.04 -6.49 -0.41
C MET A 45 -0.28 -7.82 -0.27
N VAL A 46 -0.26 -8.43 0.92
CA VAL A 46 0.32 -9.77 1.12
C VAL A 46 -0.45 -10.82 0.33
N ILE A 47 -1.78 -10.81 0.38
CA ILE A 47 -2.61 -11.70 -0.45
C ILE A 47 -2.30 -11.49 -1.94
N GLN A 48 -2.19 -10.24 -2.38
CA GLN A 48 -1.82 -9.90 -3.75
C GLN A 48 -0.44 -10.45 -4.14
N ALA A 49 0.56 -10.32 -3.26
CA ALA A 49 1.91 -10.86 -3.48
C ALA A 49 1.90 -12.39 -3.60
N VAL A 50 1.14 -13.09 -2.75
CA VAL A 50 0.98 -14.55 -2.82
C VAL A 50 0.31 -14.96 -4.14
N VAL A 51 -0.79 -14.30 -4.52
CA VAL A 51 -1.51 -14.57 -5.77
C VAL A 51 -0.61 -14.34 -6.99
N ALA A 52 0.19 -13.26 -6.98
CA ALA A 52 1.17 -12.99 -8.02
C ALA A 52 2.28 -14.06 -8.07
N GLY A 53 2.76 -14.49 -6.91
CA GLY A 53 3.75 -15.57 -6.79
C GLY A 53 3.25 -16.91 -7.33
N VAL A 54 2.01 -17.28 -7.00
CA VAL A 54 1.37 -18.50 -7.54
C VAL A 54 1.24 -18.40 -9.06
N GLN A 55 0.73 -17.27 -9.59
CA GLN A 55 0.62 -17.06 -11.05
C GLN A 55 1.98 -17.19 -11.75
N HIS A 56 3.02 -16.59 -11.17
CA HIS A 56 4.39 -16.66 -11.66
C HIS A 56 4.92 -18.11 -11.68
N ALA A 57 4.73 -18.86 -10.59
CA ALA A 57 5.14 -20.26 -10.49
C ALA A 57 4.35 -21.18 -11.43
N THR A 58 3.10 -20.85 -11.77
CA THR A 58 2.27 -21.59 -12.73
C THR A 58 2.46 -21.14 -14.18
N GLY A 59 3.49 -20.32 -14.47
CA GLY A 59 3.88 -19.95 -15.84
C GLY A 59 3.30 -18.62 -16.35
N THR A 60 2.52 -17.89 -15.55
CA THR A 60 2.07 -16.53 -15.88
C THR A 60 3.03 -15.51 -15.29
N VAL A 61 4.01 -15.10 -16.08
CA VAL A 61 5.13 -14.27 -15.65
C VAL A 61 4.87 -12.78 -15.97
N PRO A 62 5.24 -11.82 -15.09
CA PRO A 62 5.21 -10.39 -15.43
C PRO A 62 6.07 -10.08 -16.66
N ALA A 63 5.73 -9.03 -17.40
CA ALA A 63 6.56 -8.55 -18.51
C ALA A 63 7.98 -8.16 -18.05
N GLU A 64 8.09 -7.58 -16.85
CA GLU A 64 9.37 -7.20 -16.22
C GLU A 64 9.46 -7.76 -14.79
N PRO A 65 9.85 -9.03 -14.58
CA PRO A 65 9.77 -9.69 -13.28
C PRO A 65 10.55 -9.01 -12.17
N ALA A 66 11.78 -8.57 -12.45
CA ALA A 66 12.62 -7.90 -11.46
C ALA A 66 12.03 -6.56 -11.00
N VAL A 67 11.47 -5.79 -11.93
CA VAL A 67 10.82 -4.50 -11.64
C VAL A 67 9.48 -4.71 -10.91
N PHE A 68 8.70 -5.71 -11.33
CA PHE A 68 7.46 -6.08 -10.66
C PHE A 68 7.71 -6.43 -9.17
N TRP A 69 8.64 -7.35 -8.90
CA TRP A 69 8.92 -7.79 -7.53
C TRP A 69 9.56 -6.70 -6.68
N SER A 70 10.33 -5.77 -7.26
CA SER A 70 10.82 -4.62 -6.51
C SER A 70 9.68 -3.71 -6.05
N TYR A 71 8.65 -3.49 -6.89
CA TYR A 71 7.43 -2.77 -6.48
C TYR A 71 6.63 -3.53 -5.42
N VAL A 72 6.52 -4.86 -5.52
CA VAL A 72 5.86 -5.69 -4.49
C VAL A 72 6.54 -5.53 -3.14
N VAL A 73 7.87 -5.63 -3.08
CA VAL A 73 8.62 -5.44 -1.83
C VAL A 73 8.49 -4.00 -1.34
N THR A 74 8.60 -3.01 -2.22
CA THR A 74 8.51 -1.60 -1.84
C THR A 74 7.18 -1.28 -1.18
N GLN A 75 6.04 -1.69 -1.78
CA GLN A 75 4.74 -1.38 -1.20
C GLN A 75 4.51 -2.00 0.18
N LEU A 76 5.03 -3.21 0.43
CA LEU A 76 4.92 -3.93 1.70
C LEU A 76 5.75 -3.27 2.82
N VAL A 77 6.68 -2.39 2.48
CA VAL A 77 7.51 -1.67 3.47
C VAL A 77 6.90 -0.32 3.84
N LEU A 78 6.12 0.29 2.93
CA LEU A 78 5.63 1.67 3.09
C LEU A 78 4.72 1.85 4.31
N LEU A 79 3.69 1.00 4.47
CA LEU A 79 2.75 1.14 5.59
C LEU A 79 3.37 0.74 6.94
N PRO A 80 4.20 -0.33 7.05
CA PRO A 80 4.93 -0.61 8.28
C PRO A 80 5.88 0.52 8.67
N ALA A 81 6.61 1.10 7.72
CA ALA A 81 7.48 2.24 7.98
C ALA A 81 6.69 3.46 8.47
N ALA A 82 5.54 3.75 7.85
CA ALA A 82 4.65 4.82 8.30
C ALA A 82 4.06 4.57 9.70
N ALA A 83 3.74 3.31 10.03
CA ALA A 83 3.28 2.93 11.36
C ALA A 83 4.37 3.12 12.42
N LEU A 84 5.62 2.72 12.13
CA LEU A 84 6.78 2.97 13.00
C LEU A 84 6.99 4.47 13.20
N TRP A 85 6.88 5.27 12.14
CA TRP A 85 6.96 6.72 12.23
C TRP A 85 5.87 7.31 13.13
N ALA A 86 4.64 6.81 13.03
CA ALA A 86 3.53 7.26 13.88
C ALA A 86 3.72 6.94 15.37
N PHE A 87 4.52 5.92 15.71
CA PHE A 87 4.90 5.65 17.10
C PHE A 87 6.03 6.57 17.59
N ALA A 88 6.99 6.88 16.73
CA ALA A 88 8.11 7.76 17.03
C ALA A 88 7.69 9.23 17.16
N GLU A 89 6.78 9.68 16.29
CA GLU A 89 6.34 11.07 16.18
C GLU A 89 4.82 11.17 16.40
N ARG A 90 4.38 11.87 17.44
CA ARG A 90 2.96 11.98 17.82
C ARG A 90 2.33 13.34 17.50
N SER A 91 2.75 13.97 16.41
CA SER A 91 2.19 15.21 15.88
C SER A 91 1.45 14.99 14.56
N ARG A 92 0.91 16.07 13.97
CA ARG A 92 0.26 16.07 12.64
C ARG A 92 1.13 15.46 11.53
N TRP A 93 2.45 15.47 11.69
CA TRP A 93 3.40 14.88 10.75
C TRP A 93 3.24 13.37 10.62
N SER A 94 2.81 12.68 11.67
CA SER A 94 2.48 11.24 11.56
C SER A 94 1.37 10.99 10.52
N SER A 95 0.35 11.85 10.48
CA SER A 95 -0.74 11.73 9.50
C SER A 95 -0.30 12.11 8.09
N VAL A 96 0.62 13.07 7.94
CA VAL A 96 1.22 13.40 6.64
C VAL A 96 2.02 12.21 6.10
N VAL A 97 2.84 11.57 6.93
CA VAL A 97 3.62 10.38 6.51
C VAL A 97 2.71 9.22 6.13
N LEU A 98 1.65 8.95 6.91
CA LEU A 98 0.67 7.91 6.56
C LEU A 98 -0.05 8.22 5.25
N LEU A 99 -0.44 9.47 5.01
CA LEU A 99 -1.01 9.92 3.73
C LEU A 99 -0.06 9.63 2.56
N ILE A 100 1.21 10.03 2.68
CA ILE A 100 2.21 9.82 1.62
C ILE A 100 2.40 8.33 1.34
N ALA A 101 2.53 7.52 2.39
CA ALA A 101 2.69 6.07 2.26
C ALA A 101 1.46 5.43 1.58
N ALA A 102 0.26 5.80 1.99
CA ALA A 102 -0.99 5.28 1.42
C ALA A 102 -1.17 5.72 -0.05
N ALA A 103 -0.84 6.96 -0.40
CA ALA A 103 -0.86 7.45 -1.77
C ALA A 103 0.17 6.73 -2.65
N ALA A 104 1.37 6.49 -2.13
CA ALA A 104 2.41 5.73 -2.83
C ALA A 104 1.99 4.27 -3.06
N VAL A 105 1.34 3.61 -2.10
CA VAL A 105 0.75 2.27 -2.30
C VAL A 105 -0.28 2.29 -3.42
N ALA A 106 -1.23 3.25 -3.40
CA ALA A 106 -2.23 3.38 -4.45
C ALA A 106 -1.61 3.60 -5.84
N PHE A 107 -0.54 4.40 -5.93
CA PHE A 107 0.22 4.57 -7.17
C PHE A 107 0.96 3.31 -7.61
N LEU A 108 1.57 2.57 -6.68
CA LEU A 108 2.27 1.32 -6.98
C LEU A 108 1.33 0.25 -7.55
N GLN A 109 0.04 0.27 -7.22
CA GLN A 109 -0.95 -0.60 -7.86
C GLN A 109 -1.05 -0.39 -9.38
N LEU A 110 -0.90 0.86 -9.85
CA LEU A 110 -0.84 1.16 -11.29
C LEU A 110 0.45 0.60 -11.90
N ARG A 111 1.59 0.77 -11.21
CA ARG A 111 2.89 0.27 -11.67
C ARG A 111 2.94 -1.26 -11.72
N LEU A 112 2.32 -1.94 -10.76
CA LEU A 112 2.20 -3.39 -10.74
C LEU A 112 1.32 -3.89 -11.89
N ALA A 113 0.20 -3.20 -12.15
CA ALA A 113 -0.64 -3.53 -13.31
C ALA A 113 0.13 -3.38 -14.63
N GLN A 114 0.88 -2.29 -14.79
CA GLN A 114 1.70 -2.03 -15.99
C GLN A 114 2.80 -3.08 -16.18
N THR A 115 3.60 -3.33 -15.14
CA THR A 115 4.72 -4.29 -15.21
C THR A 115 4.27 -5.75 -15.31
N TRP A 116 3.02 -6.07 -14.98
CA TRP A 116 2.45 -7.39 -15.19
C TRP A 116 2.06 -7.64 -16.67
N GLY A 117 1.81 -6.59 -17.46
CA GLY A 117 1.43 -6.70 -18.88
C GLY A 117 0.15 -5.97 -19.28
N ASN A 118 -0.24 -4.92 -18.54
CA ASN A 118 -1.27 -3.96 -18.97
C ASN A 118 -0.64 -2.70 -19.56
#